data_AF-A0A956F201-F1
#
_entry.id   AF-A0A956F201-F1
#
_cell.length_a   1.000
_cell.length_b   1.000
_cell.length_c   1.000
_cell.angle_alpha   90.00
_cell.angle_beta   90.00
_cell.angle_gamma   90.00
#
_symmetry.space_group_name_H-M   'P 1'
#
loop_
_entity.id
_entity.type
_entity.pdbx_description
1 polymer ?
#
loop_
_entity_poly.entity_id
_entity_poly.type
_entity_poly.pdbx_seq_one_letter_code
_entity_poly.pdbx_strand_id
1 'polypeptide(L)'
;MKRIALATGLLLSLSVFVGCSSDDPAEESGTCRIKSVSADPSFRADILPIFQGSCTFSDTCHGDTKRSQQNLYLGAPLPNEAKGIPEMTNQEISDMLAGFIGRASETAPAVNLVTASDANASFLMYKVDGTQNDQGFQCVNDDGDPDCGESMPDTLGSLLCDNERETIRNWINMGAKDN
;
A
#
# COMPACT_ATOMS: atom_id res chain seq x y z
N MET A 1 -23.13 -77.71 12.45
CA MET A 1 -21.74 -78.22 12.37
C MET A 1 -21.07 -77.59 11.15
N LYS A 2 -19.96 -76.85 11.36
CA LYS A 2 -18.69 -76.75 10.57
C LYS A 2 -18.79 -76.97 9.03
N ARG A 3 -18.28 -76.14 8.10
CA ARG A 3 -16.99 -75.40 7.94
C ARG A 3 -17.19 -74.29 6.86
N ILE A 4 -16.82 -73.00 7.01
CA ILE A 4 -15.51 -72.29 6.81
C ILE A 4 -14.76 -72.59 5.48
N ALA A 5 -14.66 -71.57 4.62
CA ALA A 5 -13.52 -71.18 3.75
C ALA A 5 -13.86 -69.79 3.14
N LEU A 6 -13.43 -68.65 3.70
CA LEU A 6 -12.14 -67.96 3.56
C LEU A 6 -11.60 -67.88 2.12
N ALA A 7 -11.79 -66.74 1.46
CA ALA A 7 -10.96 -66.29 0.35
C ALA A 7 -10.67 -64.79 0.54
N THR A 8 -9.47 -64.55 1.02
CA THR A 8 -8.86 -63.26 1.33
C THR A 8 -8.46 -62.55 0.05
N GLY A 9 -9.09 -61.41 -0.27
CA GLY A 9 -8.68 -60.52 -1.35
C GLY A 9 -8.08 -59.25 -0.75
N LEU A 10 -6.77 -59.28 -0.45
CA LEU A 10 -6.00 -58.12 0.00
C LEU A 10 -5.46 -57.38 -1.23
N LEU A 11 -6.14 -56.32 -1.66
CA LEU A 11 -5.61 -55.36 -2.64
C LEU A 11 -4.92 -54.24 -1.87
N LEU A 12 -3.58 -54.32 -1.80
CA LEU A 12 -2.73 -53.28 -1.26
C LEU A 12 -2.51 -52.22 -2.36
N SER A 13 -3.33 -51.16 -2.38
CA SER A 13 -3.08 -49.99 -3.22
C SER A 13 -2.02 -49.11 -2.55
N LEU A 14 -0.80 -49.15 -3.09
CA LEU A 14 0.30 -48.29 -2.67
C LEU A 14 0.12 -46.91 -3.33
N SER A 15 -0.62 -46.02 -2.67
CA SER A 15 -0.71 -44.62 -3.08
C SER A 15 0.58 -43.90 -2.65
N VAL A 16 1.48 -43.68 -3.59
CA VAL A 16 2.63 -42.80 -3.42
C VAL A 16 2.09 -41.37 -3.45
N PHE A 17 1.83 -40.79 -2.28
CA PHE A 17 1.65 -39.34 -2.20
C PHE A 17 3.03 -38.70 -2.37
N VAL A 18 3.23 -38.07 -3.51
CA VAL A 18 4.31 -37.10 -3.74
C VAL A 18 4.13 -36.01 -2.67
N GLY A 19 5.04 -36.01 -1.69
CA GLY A 19 5.16 -34.93 -0.74
C GLY A 19 5.59 -33.68 -1.48
N CYS A 20 4.66 -32.75 -1.70
CA CYS A 20 4.99 -31.37 -2.02
C CYS A 20 5.49 -30.77 -0.70
N SER A 21 6.80 -30.87 -0.46
CA SER A 21 7.48 -30.03 0.50
C SER A 21 7.39 -28.62 -0.08
N SER A 22 6.37 -27.87 0.30
CA SER A 22 6.41 -26.43 0.17
C SER A 22 7.48 -25.96 1.15
N ASP A 23 8.71 -25.89 0.67
CA ASP A 23 9.69 -24.99 1.24
C ASP A 23 9.13 -23.58 1.00
N ASP A 24 8.27 -23.13 1.90
CA ASP A 24 7.89 -21.73 1.97
C ASP A 24 9.19 -20.98 2.26
N PRO A 25 9.72 -20.16 1.32
CA PRO A 25 10.86 -19.34 1.64
C PRO A 25 10.45 -18.45 2.81
N ALA A 26 11.31 -18.42 3.83
CA ALA A 26 11.12 -17.60 5.01
C ALA A 26 10.71 -16.18 4.58
N GLU A 27 9.47 -15.82 4.89
CA GLU A 27 8.97 -14.46 4.87
C GLU A 27 9.87 -13.65 5.81
N GLU A 28 10.92 -13.01 5.29
CA GLU A 28 11.43 -11.76 5.85
C GLU A 28 10.39 -10.65 5.56
N SER A 29 9.17 -10.86 6.05
CA SER A 29 8.15 -9.83 6.07
C SER A 29 8.52 -8.91 7.22
N GLY A 30 9.17 -7.79 6.90
CA GLY A 30 8.98 -6.59 7.70
C GLY A 30 7.47 -6.45 7.91
N THR A 31 7.04 -6.48 9.17
CA THR A 31 5.64 -6.75 9.51
C THR A 31 4.72 -5.74 8.84
N CYS A 32 4.01 -6.16 7.78
CA CYS A 32 3.01 -5.36 7.10
C CYS A 32 1.99 -4.86 8.13
N ARG A 33 1.62 -3.57 8.08
CA ARG A 33 0.67 -3.00 9.03
C ARG A 33 -0.74 -3.50 8.73
N ILE A 34 -1.03 -3.66 7.46
CA ILE A 34 -2.29 -4.24 6.97
C ILE A 34 -2.08 -5.71 6.59
N LYS A 35 -2.73 -6.60 7.34
CA LYS A 35 -2.63 -8.07 7.15
C LYS A 35 -3.53 -8.60 6.03
N SER A 36 -4.55 -7.84 5.65
CA SER A 36 -5.53 -8.22 4.63
C SER A 36 -6.11 -6.98 3.97
N VAL A 37 -6.32 -7.06 2.66
CA VAL A 37 -6.94 -6.00 1.88
C VAL A 37 -8.41 -5.80 2.30
N SER A 38 -8.79 -4.56 2.60
CA SER A 38 -10.19 -4.20 2.87
C SER A 38 -11.00 -4.20 1.57
N ALA A 39 -12.22 -4.76 1.61
CA ALA A 39 -13.12 -4.81 0.46
C ALA A 39 -13.85 -3.48 0.20
N ASP A 40 -13.91 -2.59 1.20
CA ASP A 40 -14.42 -1.22 1.10
C ASP A 40 -13.54 -0.32 1.98
N PRO A 41 -12.34 0.05 1.51
CA PRO A 41 -11.40 0.80 2.35
C PRO A 41 -11.89 2.22 2.65
N SER A 42 -11.83 2.62 3.91
CA SER A 42 -12.07 3.99 4.38
C SER A 42 -10.76 4.72 4.57
N PHE A 43 -10.69 6.00 4.18
CA PHE A 43 -9.46 6.76 4.28
C PHE A 43 -8.89 6.77 5.71
N ARG A 44 -9.70 7.12 6.72
CA ARG A 44 -9.21 7.22 8.11
C ARG A 44 -8.86 5.87 8.73
N ALA A 45 -9.61 4.83 8.41
CA ALA A 45 -9.45 3.51 9.02
C ALA A 45 -8.31 2.70 8.38
N ASP A 46 -8.17 2.78 7.05
CA ASP A 46 -7.35 1.84 6.29
C ASP A 46 -6.15 2.51 5.60
N ILE A 47 -6.28 3.76 5.16
CA ILE A 47 -5.24 4.45 4.35
C ILE A 47 -4.33 5.31 5.21
N LEU A 48 -4.91 6.09 6.11
CA LEU A 48 -4.16 6.99 6.97
C LEU A 48 -3.09 6.22 7.80
N PRO A 49 -3.36 5.03 8.38
CA PRO A 49 -2.32 4.27 9.06
C PRO A 49 -1.16 3.84 8.16
N ILE A 50 -1.41 3.57 6.87
CA ILE A 50 -0.36 3.24 5.90
C ILE A 50 0.50 4.48 5.64
N PHE A 51 -0.13 5.63 5.35
CA PHE A 51 0.58 6.88 5.12
C PHE A 51 1.40 7.28 6.35
N GLN A 52 0.82 7.19 7.55
CA GLN A 52 1.51 7.59 8.76
C GLN A 52 2.68 6.67 9.12
N GLY A 53 2.56 5.38 8.78
CA GLY A 53 3.59 4.39 9.05
C GLY A 53 4.75 4.40 8.06
N SER A 54 4.49 4.80 6.82
CA SER A 54 5.46 4.60 5.71
C SER A 54 5.81 5.89 4.98
N CYS A 55 4.94 6.88 4.97
CA CYS A 55 5.12 8.09 4.18
C CYS A 55 5.43 9.32 5.03
N THR A 56 5.07 9.34 6.32
CA THR A 56 5.18 10.53 7.19
C THR A 56 6.32 10.48 8.23
N PHE A 57 7.26 9.54 8.11
CA PHE A 57 8.24 9.20 9.16
C PHE A 57 9.22 10.32 9.56
N SER A 58 9.26 11.43 8.83
CA SER A 58 10.04 12.62 9.18
C SER A 58 9.33 13.89 8.74
N ASP A 59 9.71 15.04 9.31
CA ASP A 59 9.18 16.34 8.92
C ASP A 59 9.42 16.67 7.43
N THR A 60 10.41 16.03 6.81
CA THR A 60 10.73 16.20 5.37
C THR A 60 9.93 15.24 4.48
N CYS A 61 9.57 14.07 4.99
CA CYS A 61 8.80 13.07 4.26
C CYS A 61 7.33 13.25 4.64
N HIS A 62 6.61 14.14 3.98
CA HIS A 62 5.14 14.34 4.05
C HIS A 62 4.47 14.54 5.44
N GLY A 63 5.22 14.59 6.54
CA GLY A 63 4.71 14.64 7.92
C GLY A 63 4.48 16.04 8.51
N ASP A 64 4.91 17.10 7.83
CA ASP A 64 4.86 18.48 8.32
C ASP A 64 4.10 19.37 7.32
N THR A 65 3.16 20.18 7.82
CA THR A 65 2.31 21.06 7.00
C THR A 65 3.04 22.25 6.39
N LYS A 66 4.29 22.50 6.78
CA LYS A 66 5.15 23.61 6.32
C LYS A 66 6.40 23.16 5.59
N ARG A 67 6.86 21.93 5.85
CA ARG A 67 8.16 21.40 5.37
C ARG A 67 8.03 20.09 4.59
N SER A 68 6.80 19.62 4.34
CA SER A 68 6.58 18.45 3.50
C SER A 68 7.14 18.65 2.10
N GLN A 69 7.83 17.62 1.60
CA GLN A 69 8.24 17.57 0.20
C GLN A 69 7.06 17.78 -0.74
N GLN A 70 7.29 18.57 -1.80
CA GLN A 70 6.32 18.83 -2.87
C GLN A 70 4.98 19.39 -2.33
N ASN A 71 5.04 20.15 -1.23
CA ASN A 71 3.88 20.74 -0.54
C ASN A 71 2.73 19.76 -0.25
N LEU A 72 3.06 18.49 -0.04
CA LEU A 72 2.09 17.42 0.16
C LEU A 72 2.15 16.89 1.59
N TYR A 73 1.12 17.21 2.37
CA TYR A 73 0.91 16.68 3.72
C TYR A 73 0.05 15.42 3.68
N LEU A 74 0.54 14.32 4.26
CA LEU A 74 -0.15 13.02 4.32
C LEU A 74 -0.53 12.59 5.74
N GLY A 75 -0.47 13.53 6.70
CA GLY A 75 -0.77 13.30 8.11
C GLY A 75 0.45 13.47 9.00
N ALA A 76 0.22 13.64 10.30
CA ALA A 76 1.32 13.74 11.25
C ALA A 76 2.03 12.39 11.38
N PRO A 77 3.36 12.34 11.60
CA PRO A 77 4.05 11.13 11.99
C PRO A 77 3.37 10.50 13.20
N LEU A 78 3.32 9.17 13.24
CA LEU A 78 2.94 8.48 14.45
C LEU A 78 3.92 8.87 15.56
N PRO A 79 3.46 9.41 16.70
CA PRO A 79 4.36 9.56 17.84
C PRO A 79 4.88 8.17 18.18
N ASN A 80 6.15 8.07 18.60
CA ASN A 80 6.73 6.84 19.15
C ASN A 80 5.66 6.10 19.96
N GLU A 81 5.39 4.83 19.63
CA GLU A 81 4.12 4.09 19.80
C GLU A 81 3.39 4.20 21.17
N ALA A 82 4.06 4.72 22.19
CA ALA A 82 3.57 4.94 23.54
C ALA A 82 2.41 5.95 23.70
N LYS A 83 2.09 6.80 22.71
CA LYS A 83 1.05 7.85 22.86
C LYS A 83 -0.22 7.65 22.03
N GLY A 84 -0.31 6.58 21.24
CA GLY A 84 -1.41 6.39 20.30
C GLY A 84 -1.37 7.41 19.16
N ILE A 85 -2.08 7.12 18.07
CA ILE A 85 -2.25 8.05 16.96
C ILE A 85 -3.16 9.19 17.44
N PRO A 86 -2.74 10.47 17.39
CA PRO A 86 -3.64 11.57 17.68
C PRO A 86 -4.86 11.49 16.76
N GLU A 87 -6.06 11.50 17.33
CA GLU A 87 -7.29 11.50 16.55
C GLU A 87 -7.36 12.80 15.73
N MET A 88 -7.41 12.67 14.40
CA MET A 88 -7.62 13.80 13.51
C MET A 88 -9.10 14.18 13.49
N THR A 89 -9.39 15.47 13.54
CA THR A 89 -10.75 15.98 13.39
C THR A 89 -11.28 15.72 11.98
N ASN A 90 -12.61 15.69 11.83
CA ASN A 90 -13.24 15.56 10.51
C ASN A 90 -12.82 16.67 9.54
N GLN A 91 -12.56 17.88 10.07
CA GLN A 91 -12.09 19.00 9.24
C GLN A 91 -10.67 18.74 8.73
N GLU A 92 -9.75 18.29 9.58
CA GLU A 92 -8.38 17.98 9.16
C GLU A 92 -8.33 16.84 8.13
N ILE A 93 -9.16 15.80 8.30
CA ILE A 93 -9.28 14.73 7.31
C ILE A 93 -9.82 15.26 5.98
N SER A 94 -10.87 16.08 6.03
CA SER A 94 -11.46 16.69 4.83
C SER A 94 -10.45 17.60 4.10
N ASP A 95 -9.71 18.42 4.84
CA ASP A 95 -8.71 19.34 4.27
C ASP A 95 -7.55 18.57 3.64
N MET A 96 -7.12 17.47 4.27
CA MET A 96 -6.08 16.60 3.73
C MET A 96 -6.53 15.89 2.44
N LEU A 97 -7.73 15.33 2.41
CA LEU A 97 -8.31 14.72 1.20
C LEU A 97 -8.42 15.74 0.06
N ALA A 98 -8.91 16.95 0.34
CA ALA A 98 -8.95 18.04 -0.62
C ALA A 98 -7.55 18.50 -1.08
N GLY A 99 -6.54 18.23 -0.26
CA GLY A 99 -5.13 18.52 -0.52
C GLY A 99 -4.48 17.64 -1.59
N PHE A 100 -5.05 16.48 -1.94
CA PHE A 100 -4.48 15.61 -2.98
C PHE A 100 -5.50 14.96 -3.93
N ILE A 101 -6.78 14.86 -3.59
CA ILE A 101 -7.79 14.32 -4.53
C ILE A 101 -8.11 15.35 -5.59
N GLY A 102 -7.93 14.98 -6.86
CA GLY A 102 -8.21 15.84 -8.02
C GLY A 102 -7.24 17.01 -8.18
N ARG A 103 -6.16 17.08 -7.40
CA ARG A 103 -5.11 18.07 -7.54
C ARG A 103 -3.99 17.55 -8.42
N ALA A 104 -3.50 18.37 -9.35
CA ALA A 104 -2.31 18.07 -10.15
C ALA A 104 -1.09 17.81 -9.24
N SER A 105 -0.25 16.86 -9.62
CA SER A 105 1.05 16.64 -8.99
C SER A 105 1.99 17.81 -9.27
N GLU A 106 2.69 18.31 -8.26
CA GLU A 106 3.74 19.33 -8.47
C GLU A 106 4.91 18.76 -9.28
N THR A 107 5.26 17.50 -9.03
CA THR A 107 6.31 16.78 -9.78
C THR A 107 5.88 16.48 -11.21
N ALA A 108 4.61 16.11 -11.44
CA ALA A 108 4.10 15.74 -12.77
C ALA A 108 2.77 16.44 -13.08
N PRO A 109 2.78 17.73 -13.47
CA PRO A 109 1.55 18.55 -13.55
C PRO A 109 0.46 18.06 -14.51
N ALA A 110 0.79 17.14 -15.42
CA ALA A 110 -0.16 16.54 -16.36
C ALA A 110 -1.03 15.42 -15.74
N VAL A 111 -0.71 14.97 -14.51
CA VAL A 111 -1.43 13.91 -13.80
C VAL A 111 -1.80 14.36 -12.39
N ASN A 112 -2.97 13.94 -11.91
CA ASN A 112 -3.38 14.24 -10.54
C ASN A 112 -2.64 13.37 -9.53
N LEU A 113 -2.42 13.89 -8.32
CA LEU A 113 -1.91 13.13 -7.18
C LEU A 113 -2.78 11.89 -6.94
N VAL A 114 -4.09 12.10 -6.79
CA VAL A 114 -5.11 11.04 -6.75
C VAL A 114 -6.27 11.40 -7.68
N THR A 115 -6.56 10.52 -8.64
CA THR A 115 -7.76 10.58 -9.49
C THR A 115 -8.79 9.61 -8.91
N ALA A 116 -9.82 10.15 -8.26
CA ALA A 116 -10.86 9.32 -7.65
C ALA A 116 -11.52 8.41 -8.71
N SER A 117 -11.72 7.14 -8.35
CA SER A 117 -12.23 6.06 -9.22
C SER A 117 -11.27 5.59 -10.33
N ASP A 118 -10.02 6.06 -10.37
CA ASP A 118 -9.03 5.60 -11.34
C ASP A 118 -7.61 5.59 -10.73
N ALA A 119 -7.24 4.46 -10.14
CA ALA A 119 -5.91 4.26 -9.57
C ALA A 119 -4.81 4.30 -10.63
N ASN A 120 -5.10 3.93 -11.88
CA ASN A 120 -4.12 3.96 -12.96
C ASN A 120 -3.86 5.38 -13.46
N ALA A 121 -4.79 6.31 -13.25
CA ALA A 121 -4.60 7.73 -13.54
C ALA A 121 -4.12 8.56 -12.33
N SER A 122 -3.58 7.90 -11.29
CA SER A 122 -3.16 8.53 -10.04
C SER A 122 -1.65 8.51 -9.88
N PHE A 123 -1.02 9.69 -9.74
CA PHE A 123 0.43 9.82 -9.55
C PHE A 123 0.93 9.07 -8.31
N LEU A 124 0.12 9.04 -7.25
CA LEU A 124 0.41 8.25 -6.05
C LEU A 124 0.73 6.79 -6.38
N MET A 125 -0.04 6.14 -7.26
CA MET A 125 0.17 4.74 -7.59
C MET A 125 1.44 4.52 -8.38
N TYR A 126 1.77 5.42 -9.31
CA TYR A 126 3.04 5.33 -10.03
C TYR A 126 4.24 5.44 -9.09
N LYS A 127 4.17 6.32 -8.07
CA LYS A 127 5.23 6.47 -7.06
C LYS A 127 5.32 5.24 -6.16
N VAL A 128 4.19 4.67 -5.74
CA VAL A 128 4.13 3.48 -4.88
C VAL A 128 4.57 2.20 -5.61
N ASP A 129 4.26 2.11 -6.91
CA ASP A 129 4.63 0.96 -7.74
C ASP A 129 6.06 1.10 -8.31
N GLY A 130 6.68 2.28 -8.19
CA GLY A 130 8.02 2.56 -8.72
C GLY A 130 8.07 2.66 -10.24
N THR A 131 6.96 3.03 -10.88
CA THR A 131 6.80 3.07 -12.35
C THR A 131 6.66 4.49 -12.90
N GLN A 132 6.86 5.52 -12.07
CA GLN A 132 6.69 6.93 -12.43
C GLN A 132 7.57 7.38 -13.61
N ASN A 133 8.78 6.83 -13.73
CA ASN A 133 9.72 7.19 -14.80
C ASN A 133 9.42 6.45 -16.11
N ASP A 134 8.58 5.40 -16.08
CA ASP A 134 8.18 4.62 -17.26
C ASP A 134 7.00 5.25 -18.01
N GLN A 135 6.32 6.24 -17.41
CA GLN A 135 5.09 6.81 -17.96
C GLN A 135 5.33 7.92 -19.00
N GLY A 136 6.58 8.37 -19.18
CA GLY A 136 6.91 9.48 -20.09
C GLY A 136 6.37 10.83 -19.65
N PHE A 137 6.12 11.02 -18.35
CA PHE A 137 5.70 12.30 -17.80
C PHE A 137 6.75 13.38 -18.03
N GLN A 138 6.28 14.61 -18.23
CA GLN A 138 7.13 15.79 -18.22
C GLN A 138 7.23 16.28 -16.79
N CYS A 139 8.26 15.83 -16.09
CA CYS A 139 8.41 16.10 -14.67
C CYS A 139 9.14 17.42 -14.41
N VAL A 140 8.73 18.09 -13.33
CA VAL A 140 9.29 19.35 -12.86
C VAL A 140 10.14 19.05 -11.64
N ASN A 141 11.45 19.23 -11.78
CA ASN A 141 12.41 19.09 -10.70
C ASN A 141 13.36 20.30 -10.69
N ASP A 142 13.82 20.66 -9.50
CA ASP A 142 14.69 21.83 -9.31
C ASP A 142 16.03 21.71 -10.05
N ASP A 143 16.49 20.48 -10.28
CA ASP A 143 17.76 20.17 -10.95
C ASP A 143 17.64 20.01 -12.47
N GLY A 144 16.42 20.16 -13.04
CA GLY A 144 16.15 19.99 -14.47
C GLY A 144 16.22 18.54 -14.97
N ASP A 145 16.27 17.57 -14.06
CA ASP A 145 16.20 16.15 -14.36
C ASP A 145 14.82 15.80 -14.96
N PRO A 146 14.73 15.10 -16.10
CA PRO A 146 13.46 14.63 -16.64
C PRO A 146 12.76 13.57 -15.76
N ASP A 147 13.48 12.91 -14.86
CA ASP A 147 12.93 11.82 -14.04
C ASP A 147 11.98 12.35 -12.95
N CYS A 148 10.90 11.64 -12.68
CA CYS A 148 9.87 12.03 -11.71
C CYS A 148 10.25 11.70 -10.25
N GLY A 149 11.56 11.70 -9.96
CA GLY A 149 12.16 11.31 -8.68
C GLY A 149 12.00 9.82 -8.35
N GLU A 150 12.36 9.47 -7.11
CA GLU A 150 12.39 8.08 -6.61
C GLU A 150 10.99 7.50 -6.32
N SER A 151 10.90 6.17 -6.23
CA SER A 151 9.69 5.50 -5.73
C SER A 151 9.41 5.89 -4.28
N MET A 152 8.14 5.83 -3.86
CA MET A 152 7.72 6.13 -2.49
C MET A 152 7.10 4.90 -1.81
N PRO A 153 7.41 4.64 -0.52
CA PRO A 153 8.42 5.34 0.28
C PRO A 153 9.84 5.09 -0.25
N ASP A 154 10.72 6.10 -0.12
CA ASP A 154 12.13 6.00 -0.52
C ASP A 154 12.81 4.82 0.20
N THR A 155 13.88 4.30 -0.38
CA THR A 155 14.74 3.18 0.05
C THR A 155 15.23 3.21 1.51
N LEU A 156 15.11 4.35 2.20
CA LEU A 156 15.35 4.48 3.64
C LEU A 156 14.16 4.04 4.51
N GLY A 157 12.97 3.91 3.92
CA GLY A 157 11.79 3.31 4.50
C GLY A 157 11.57 1.87 4.00
N SER A 158 10.80 1.10 4.76
CA SER A 158 10.28 -0.18 4.28
C SER A 158 9.31 0.06 3.12
N LEU A 159 9.56 -0.57 1.96
CA LEU A 159 8.59 -0.61 0.86
C LEU A 159 7.22 -1.07 1.40
N LEU A 160 6.15 -0.51 0.84
CA LEU A 160 4.80 -0.96 1.16
C LEU A 160 4.63 -2.43 0.77
N CYS A 161 3.98 -3.19 1.64
CA CYS A 161 3.60 -4.56 1.32
C CYS A 161 2.54 -4.61 0.23
N ASP A 162 2.42 -5.75 -0.46
CA ASP A 162 1.40 -5.98 -1.49
C ASP A 162 -0.01 -5.63 -1.00
N ASN A 163 -0.36 -6.07 0.20
CA ASN A 163 -1.67 -5.77 0.79
C ASN A 163 -1.89 -4.27 1.03
N GLU A 164 -0.85 -3.52 1.39
CA GLU A 164 -0.95 -2.07 1.64
C GLU A 164 -1.12 -1.32 0.31
N ARG A 165 -0.32 -1.68 -0.70
CA ARG A 165 -0.43 -1.14 -2.06
C ARG A 165 -1.80 -1.41 -2.65
N GLU A 166 -2.29 -2.64 -2.51
CA GLU A 166 -3.60 -3.05 -2.99
C GLU A 166 -4.74 -2.35 -2.22
N THR A 167 -4.59 -2.13 -0.91
CA THR A 167 -5.57 -1.36 -0.12
C THR A 167 -5.67 0.09 -0.62
N ILE A 168 -4.54 0.75 -0.89
CA ILE A 168 -4.53 2.09 -1.50
C ILE A 168 -5.19 2.06 -2.89
N ARG A 169 -4.85 1.08 -3.72
CA ARG A 169 -5.41 0.94 -5.07
C ARG A 169 -6.93 0.79 -5.03
N ASN A 170 -7.44 -0.07 -4.15
CA ASN A 170 -8.88 -0.29 -3.98
C ASN A 170 -9.59 0.94 -3.42
N TRP A 171 -9.01 1.62 -2.45
CA TRP A 171 -9.54 2.89 -1.96
C TRP A 171 -9.71 3.92 -3.08
N ILE A 172 -8.70 4.12 -3.92
CA ILE A 172 -8.79 5.06 -5.04
C ILE A 172 -9.88 4.62 -6.03
N ASN A 173 -9.88 3.36 -6.44
CA ASN A 173 -10.85 2.81 -7.38
C ASN A 173 -12.30 2.88 -6.86
N MET A 174 -12.49 2.88 -5.54
CA MET A 174 -13.81 3.03 -4.90
C MET A 174 -14.22 4.49 -4.67
N GLY A 175 -13.43 5.43 -5.17
CA GLY A 175 -13.71 6.86 -5.17
C GLY A 175 -12.99 7.65 -4.08
N ALA A 176 -11.96 7.07 -3.44
CA ALA A 176 -11.10 7.74 -2.47
C ALA A 176 -11.86 8.38 -1.29
N LYS A 177 -12.75 7.61 -0.65
CA LYS A 177 -13.70 8.10 0.36
C LYS A 177 -13.18 8.00 1.79
N ASP A 178 -13.79 8.77 2.69
CA ASP A 178 -13.78 8.58 4.15
C ASP A 178 -15.21 8.16 4.56
N ASN A 179 -15.46 6.85 4.66
CA ASN A 179 -16.79 6.25 4.90
C ASN A 179 -16.90 5.51 6.24
#